data_AF-A0A944NBJ7-F1
#
_entry.id   AF-A0A944NBJ7-F1
#
_cell.length_a   1.000
_cell.length_b   1.000
_cell.length_c   1.000
_cell.angle_alpha   90.00
_cell.angle_beta   90.00
_cell.angle_gamma   90.00
#
_symmetry.space_group_name_H-M   'P 1'
#
loop_
_entity.id
_entity.type
_entity.pdbx_description
1 polymer ?
#
loop_
_entity_poly.entity_id
_entity_poly.type
_entity_poly.pdbx_seq_one_letter_code
_entity_poly.pdbx_strand_id
1 'polypeptide(L)'
;MQIDCILILSAGLGTRMGRIGQQLPKALLPVFEKRLLDIQIEYAKRLKPKTIFINLHHHSGAIANHIEQNYNSSSPPIRLLFEDPILDSGGAIHNLKQELAPSSRCTLLTLNGDQCVFFKNPAILQNAYEHSSEYTSVLLPIWVQNSKEIKYNQIITNDNELQDIIKSDQVETEGPFMTYSGISFIRLDKLNHHTGASRFFDTVANYRQDIVRVEPIGKDDFEYWDFGTLANYYRSIYQLLNYYRHRQKTSSLLVELACDIGLLDESKIGTDATLCYNSFNGSICLNGLPITREQQVKNRIITIGDEKEENFNRGNGIAFESIFEQVYTI
;
A
#
# COMPACT_ATOMS: atom_id res chain seq x y z
N MET A 1 22.13 5.93 4.11
CA MET A 1 21.55 5.36 2.86
C MET A 1 21.28 6.49 1.87
N GLN A 2 21.63 6.33 0.59
CA GLN A 2 21.22 7.25 -0.47
C GLN A 2 20.46 6.46 -1.53
N ILE A 3 19.13 6.53 -1.49
CA ILE A 3 18.28 5.87 -2.49
C ILE A 3 18.27 6.73 -3.75
N ASP A 4 18.55 6.15 -4.92
CA ASP A 4 18.45 6.88 -6.18
C ASP A 4 16.99 7.04 -6.57
N CYS A 5 16.28 5.91 -6.64
CA CYS A 5 14.94 5.83 -7.19
C CYS A 5 14.02 5.09 -6.21
N ILE A 6 12.78 5.58 -6.02
CA ILE A 6 11.69 4.78 -5.43
C ILE A 6 10.63 4.55 -6.49
N LEU A 7 10.16 3.31 -6.66
CA LEU A 7 9.00 2.99 -7.52
C LEU A 7 7.83 2.57 -6.64
N ILE A 8 6.75 3.34 -6.68
CA ILE A 8 5.47 3.01 -6.04
C ILE A 8 4.59 2.28 -7.07
N LEU A 9 4.42 0.98 -6.87
CA LEU A 9 3.66 0.11 -7.76
C LEU A 9 2.14 0.36 -7.64
N SER A 10 1.57 1.11 -8.58
CA SER A 10 0.19 1.62 -8.53
C SER A 10 -0.68 1.22 -9.73
N ALA A 11 -0.15 0.47 -10.70
CA ALA A 11 -0.86 0.06 -11.92
C ALA A 11 -1.89 -1.08 -11.72
N GLY A 12 -2.15 -1.51 -10.49
CA GLY A 12 -3.07 -2.62 -10.20
C GLY A 12 -4.51 -2.32 -10.60
N LEU A 13 -5.20 -3.30 -11.20
CA LEU A 13 -6.58 -3.18 -11.67
C LEU A 13 -7.64 -3.02 -10.56
N GLY A 14 -7.26 -3.20 -9.29
CA GLY A 14 -8.19 -3.04 -8.16
C GLY A 14 -9.38 -4.00 -8.15
N THR A 15 -9.33 -5.10 -8.91
CA THR A 15 -10.48 -6.02 -9.11
C THR A 15 -11.03 -6.63 -7.82
N ARG A 16 -10.19 -6.79 -6.79
CA ARG A 16 -10.59 -7.28 -5.45
C ARG A 16 -11.35 -6.25 -4.60
N MET A 17 -11.49 -5.01 -5.09
CA MET A 17 -12.28 -3.94 -4.49
C MET A 17 -13.69 -3.86 -5.11
N GLY A 18 -14.10 -4.86 -5.89
CA GLY A 18 -15.44 -4.93 -6.49
C GLY A 18 -15.80 -3.71 -7.33
N ARG A 19 -17.00 -3.13 -7.12
CA ARG A 19 -17.51 -2.00 -7.91
C ARG A 19 -16.70 -0.73 -7.69
N ILE A 20 -16.19 -0.51 -6.48
CA ILE A 20 -15.35 0.64 -6.15
C ILE A 20 -14.09 0.65 -7.02
N GLY A 21 -13.40 -0.49 -7.15
CA GLY A 21 -12.16 -0.60 -7.93
C GLY A 21 -12.33 -0.33 -9.43
N GLN A 22 -13.56 -0.50 -9.95
CA GLN A 22 -13.88 -0.20 -11.35
C GLN A 22 -14.00 1.30 -11.62
N GLN A 23 -14.31 2.11 -10.60
CA GLN A 23 -14.60 3.55 -10.79
C GLN A 23 -13.51 4.45 -10.20
N LEU A 24 -12.84 3.99 -9.14
CA LEU A 24 -11.78 4.73 -8.47
C LEU A 24 -10.52 3.84 -8.44
N PRO A 25 -9.40 4.27 -9.04
CA PRO A 25 -8.16 3.52 -8.89
C PRO A 25 -7.79 3.41 -7.41
N LYS A 26 -7.33 2.23 -7.04
CA LYS A 26 -7.06 1.87 -5.65
C LYS A 26 -6.12 2.84 -4.93
N ALA A 27 -5.10 3.33 -5.63
CA ALA A 27 -4.17 4.34 -5.13
C ALA A 27 -4.88 5.65 -4.71
N LEU A 28 -6.04 5.96 -5.28
CA LEU A 28 -6.84 7.15 -4.95
C LEU A 28 -8.01 6.84 -4.00
N LEU A 29 -8.06 5.65 -3.40
CA LEU A 29 -8.96 5.41 -2.27
C LEU A 29 -8.64 6.42 -1.18
N PRO A 30 -9.63 7.15 -0.66
CA PRO A 30 -9.38 8.09 0.41
C PRO A 30 -9.02 7.33 1.68
N VAL A 31 -8.17 7.91 2.49
CA VAL A 31 -7.86 7.51 3.86
C VAL A 31 -8.01 8.79 4.65
N PHE A 32 -9.21 8.97 5.24
CA PHE A 32 -9.62 10.22 5.88
C PHE A 32 -9.43 11.44 4.94
N GLU A 33 -8.58 12.40 5.29
CA GLU A 33 -8.40 13.66 4.56
C GLU A 33 -7.45 13.54 3.35
N LYS A 34 -6.83 12.38 3.12
CA LYS A 34 -5.87 12.15 2.02
C LYS A 34 -6.25 10.94 1.18
N ARG A 35 -5.45 10.67 0.14
CA ARG A 35 -5.48 9.43 -0.65
C ARG A 35 -4.46 8.44 -0.13
N LEU A 36 -4.69 7.16 -0.41
CA LEU A 36 -3.72 6.10 -0.12
C LEU A 36 -2.35 6.38 -0.77
N LEU A 37 -2.35 6.92 -2.00
CA LEU A 37 -1.15 7.33 -2.70
C LEU A 37 -0.39 8.46 -1.98
N ASP A 38 -1.09 9.38 -1.32
CA ASP A 38 -0.46 10.48 -0.58
C ASP A 38 0.37 9.94 0.59
N ILE A 39 -0.15 8.92 1.28
CA ILE A 39 0.57 8.24 2.37
C ILE A 39 1.87 7.64 1.85
N GLN A 40 1.84 6.95 0.71
CA GLN A 40 3.03 6.34 0.14
C GLN A 40 4.03 7.35 -0.42
N ILE A 41 3.56 8.44 -1.02
CA ILE A 41 4.43 9.53 -1.48
C ILE A 41 5.13 10.19 -0.28
N GLU A 42 4.39 10.53 0.78
CA GLU A 42 4.97 11.17 1.96
C GLU A 42 5.91 10.24 2.72
N TYR A 43 5.61 8.94 2.78
CA TYR A 43 6.56 7.94 3.27
C TYR A 43 7.83 7.87 2.41
N ALA A 44 7.69 7.78 1.08
CA ALA A 44 8.81 7.76 0.15
C ALA A 44 9.69 9.02 0.28
N LYS A 45 9.09 10.20 0.45
CA LYS A 45 9.83 11.47 0.67
C LYS A 45 10.68 11.44 1.94
N ARG A 46 10.23 10.78 3.02
CA ARG A 46 11.03 10.61 4.26
C ARG A 46 12.29 9.77 4.05
N LEU A 47 12.27 8.86 3.08
CA LEU A 47 13.42 8.07 2.67
C LEU A 47 14.42 8.85 1.81
N LYS A 48 14.07 10.10 1.44
CA LYS A 48 14.91 11.07 0.71
C LYS A 48 15.53 10.52 -0.58
N PRO A 49 14.74 9.93 -1.51
CA PRO A 49 15.27 9.49 -2.79
C PRO A 49 15.61 10.68 -3.69
N LYS A 50 16.37 10.46 -4.77
CA LYS A 50 16.56 11.49 -5.80
C LYS A 50 15.31 11.69 -6.66
N THR A 51 14.54 10.62 -6.91
CA THR A 51 13.31 10.68 -7.71
C THR A 51 12.32 9.60 -7.26
N ILE A 52 11.04 9.95 -7.26
CA ILE A 52 9.93 9.01 -7.03
C ILE A 52 9.28 8.71 -8.39
N PHE A 53 9.06 7.45 -8.68
CA PHE A 53 8.34 6.95 -9.84
C PHE A 53 7.04 6.30 -9.40
N ILE A 54 5.98 6.48 -10.18
CA ILE A 54 4.67 5.85 -9.97
C ILE A 54 4.24 5.25 -11.31
N ASN A 55 4.06 3.94 -11.37
CA ASN A 55 3.55 3.31 -12.59
C ASN A 55 2.01 3.33 -12.63
N LEU A 56 1.46 3.58 -13.80
CA LEU A 56 0.04 3.78 -14.06
C LEU A 56 -0.40 2.94 -15.24
N HIS A 57 -1.59 2.34 -15.15
CA HIS A 57 -2.22 1.66 -16.28
C HIS A 57 -3.71 2.04 -16.33
N HIS A 58 -4.53 1.39 -15.52
CA HIS A 58 -5.96 1.65 -15.42
C HIS A 58 -6.24 2.97 -14.68
N HIS A 59 -7.19 3.76 -15.18
CA HIS A 59 -7.52 5.10 -14.65
C HIS A 59 -6.32 6.05 -14.51
N SER A 60 -5.34 5.91 -15.39
CA SER A 60 -4.08 6.66 -15.34
C SER A 60 -4.28 8.18 -15.31
N GLY A 61 -5.30 8.70 -16.02
CA GLY A 61 -5.65 10.13 -16.00
C GLY A 61 -6.07 10.66 -14.62
N ALA A 62 -6.76 9.86 -13.81
CA ALA A 62 -7.17 10.29 -12.47
C ALA A 62 -5.96 10.46 -11.54
N ILE A 63 -5.01 9.51 -11.59
CA ILE A 63 -3.78 9.59 -10.81
C ILE A 63 -2.88 10.72 -11.33
N ALA A 64 -2.74 10.87 -12.65
CA ALA A 64 -1.96 11.94 -13.24
C ALA A 64 -2.47 13.33 -12.81
N ASN A 65 -3.79 13.55 -12.89
CA ASN A 65 -4.41 14.79 -12.42
C ASN A 65 -4.18 15.03 -10.92
N HIS A 66 -4.29 13.98 -10.10
CA HIS A 66 -4.03 14.09 -8.66
C HIS A 66 -2.59 14.50 -8.36
N ILE A 67 -1.61 13.93 -9.07
CA ILE A 67 -0.19 14.27 -8.93
C ILE A 67 0.09 15.69 -9.44
N GLU A 68 -0.48 16.09 -10.56
CA GLU A 68 -0.34 17.46 -11.09
C GLU A 68 -0.91 18.49 -10.11
N GLN A 69 -2.08 18.23 -9.51
CA GLN A 69 -2.72 19.19 -8.61
C GLN A 69 -2.00 19.31 -7.25
N ASN A 70 -1.47 18.21 -6.72
CA ASN A 70 -0.99 18.16 -5.34
C ASN A 70 0.55 18.08 -5.21
N TYR A 71 1.25 17.64 -6.26
CA TYR A 71 2.67 17.28 -6.20
C TYR A 71 3.51 17.78 -7.39
N ASN A 72 2.98 18.62 -8.29
CA ASN A 72 3.71 19.10 -9.47
C ASN A 72 5.06 19.78 -9.13
N SER A 73 5.11 20.51 -8.02
CA SER A 73 6.34 21.17 -7.53
C SER A 73 7.02 20.40 -6.39
N SER A 74 6.75 19.10 -6.25
CA SER A 74 7.33 18.26 -5.19
C SER A 74 8.86 18.19 -5.29
N SER A 75 9.50 18.14 -4.13
CA SER A 75 10.90 17.75 -3.97
C SER A 75 10.99 16.59 -2.99
N PRO A 76 11.56 15.42 -3.38
CA PRO A 76 12.05 15.07 -4.71
C PRO A 76 10.97 15.08 -5.82
N PRO A 77 11.38 15.18 -7.10
CA PRO A 77 10.44 15.14 -8.22
C PRO A 77 9.73 13.79 -8.30
N ILE A 78 8.47 13.85 -8.74
CA ILE A 78 7.63 12.68 -8.99
C ILE A 78 7.47 12.52 -10.51
N ARG A 79 7.71 11.31 -11.01
CA ARG A 79 7.56 10.95 -12.43
C ARG A 79 6.57 9.82 -12.59
N LEU A 80 5.75 9.91 -13.63
CA LEU A 80 4.73 8.92 -13.94
C LEU A 80 5.22 8.00 -15.06
N LEU A 81 5.05 6.70 -14.89
CA LEU A 81 5.38 5.69 -15.90
C LEU A 81 4.07 5.07 -16.39
N PHE A 82 3.64 5.44 -17.58
CA PHE A 82 2.45 4.86 -18.18
C PHE A 82 2.79 3.49 -18.77
N GLU A 83 1.93 2.52 -18.50
CA GLU A 83 2.00 1.17 -19.04
C GLU A 83 0.84 0.97 -20.01
N ASP A 84 1.12 0.52 -21.23
CA ASP A 84 0.12 0.02 -22.16
C ASP A 84 0.77 -1.05 -23.06
N PRO A 85 0.47 -2.35 -22.86
CA PRO A 85 -0.46 -2.94 -21.88
C PRO A 85 0.10 -2.95 -20.44
N ILE A 86 -0.68 -3.44 -19.47
CA ILE A 86 -0.21 -3.65 -18.09
C ILE A 86 1.01 -4.59 -18.06
N LEU A 87 2.05 -4.22 -17.32
CA LEU A 87 3.34 -4.93 -17.35
C LEU A 87 3.56 -5.88 -16.17
N ASP A 88 2.67 -5.88 -15.18
CA ASP A 88 2.88 -6.54 -13.88
C ASP A 88 4.13 -5.97 -13.17
N SER A 89 4.34 -6.36 -11.92
CA SER A 89 5.40 -5.88 -11.03
C SER A 89 6.81 -6.01 -11.59
N GLY A 90 7.14 -7.12 -12.25
CA GLY A 90 8.45 -7.34 -12.87
C GLY A 90 8.65 -6.45 -14.09
N GLY A 91 7.67 -6.44 -15.00
CA GLY A 91 7.72 -5.62 -16.20
C GLY A 91 7.76 -4.12 -15.91
N ALA A 92 7.08 -3.65 -14.85
CA ALA A 92 7.15 -2.26 -14.38
C ALA A 92 8.58 -1.83 -13.98
N ILE A 93 9.32 -2.70 -13.30
CA ILE A 93 10.72 -2.45 -12.90
C ILE A 93 11.62 -2.41 -14.14
N HIS A 94 11.41 -3.32 -15.10
CA HIS A 94 12.15 -3.32 -16.37
C HIS A 94 11.84 -2.09 -17.22
N ASN A 95 10.60 -1.61 -17.22
CA ASN A 95 10.19 -0.38 -17.88
C ASN A 95 10.92 0.83 -17.29
N LEU A 96 10.97 0.94 -15.96
CA LEU A 96 11.75 1.99 -15.29
C LEU A 96 13.25 1.90 -15.63
N LYS A 97 13.82 0.70 -15.67
CA LYS A 97 15.21 0.51 -16.09
C LYS A 97 15.48 1.05 -17.50
N GLN A 98 14.56 0.86 -18.43
CA GLN A 98 14.67 1.37 -19.79
C GLN A 98 14.62 2.90 -19.83
N GLU A 99 13.70 3.50 -19.06
CA GLU A 99 13.56 4.96 -18.92
C GLU A 99 14.83 5.63 -18.35
N LEU A 100 15.50 4.98 -17.40
CA LEU A 100 16.71 5.50 -16.74
C LEU A 100 18.01 5.28 -17.54
N ALA A 101 17.93 4.71 -18.75
CA ALA A 101 19.01 4.10 -19.51
C ALA A 101 19.61 2.84 -18.83
N PRO A 102 19.74 1.70 -19.54
CA PRO A 102 20.09 0.40 -18.93
C PRO A 102 21.40 0.32 -18.13
N SER A 103 22.36 1.22 -18.40
CA SER A 103 23.69 1.24 -17.77
C SER A 103 23.80 2.17 -16.57
N SER A 104 22.72 2.89 -16.23
CA SER A 104 22.72 3.80 -15.09
C SER A 104 22.77 3.01 -13.78
N ARG A 105 23.78 3.30 -12.95
CA ARG A 105 23.81 2.83 -11.57
C ARG A 105 22.69 3.53 -10.79
N CYS A 106 21.54 2.87 -10.68
CA CYS A 106 20.44 3.26 -9.78
C CYS A 106 20.14 2.09 -8.82
N THR A 107 20.19 2.41 -7.52
CA THR A 107 19.59 1.57 -6.49
C THR A 107 18.11 1.97 -6.35
N LEU A 108 17.25 1.06 -6.80
CA LEU A 108 15.79 1.19 -6.72
C LEU A 108 15.28 0.60 -5.41
N LEU A 109 14.37 1.29 -4.73
CA LEU A 109 13.51 0.71 -3.70
C LEU A 109 12.07 0.60 -4.25
N THR A 110 11.46 -0.58 -4.13
CA THR A 110 10.05 -0.78 -4.49
C THR A 110 9.15 -0.56 -3.29
N LEU A 111 8.00 0.07 -3.51
CA LEU A 111 6.89 0.15 -2.55
C LEU A 111 5.60 -0.28 -3.25
N ASN A 112 4.69 -0.91 -2.51
CA ASN A 112 3.35 -1.20 -3.03
C ASN A 112 2.47 0.05 -2.96
N GLY A 113 1.58 0.26 -3.91
CA GLY A 113 0.63 1.38 -3.86
C GLY A 113 -0.50 1.18 -2.84
N ASP A 114 -0.68 -0.03 -2.32
CA ASP A 114 -1.84 -0.42 -1.52
C ASP A 114 -1.54 -1.09 -0.17
N GLN A 115 -0.27 -1.27 0.15
CA GLN A 115 0.20 -1.89 1.38
C GLN A 115 1.30 -1.01 1.96
N CYS A 116 1.10 -0.54 3.19
CA CYS A 116 2.08 0.27 3.88
C CYS A 116 2.85 -0.62 4.87
N VAL A 117 4.16 -0.71 4.69
CA VAL A 117 5.05 -1.40 5.62
C VAL A 117 6.04 -0.38 6.14
N PHE A 118 6.11 -0.24 7.46
CA PHE A 118 7.05 0.64 8.13
C PHE A 118 7.99 -0.19 9.00
N PHE A 119 9.29 -0.08 8.78
CA PHE A 119 10.28 -0.74 9.62
C PHE A 119 10.63 0.14 10.82
N LYS A 120 10.44 -0.39 12.04
CA LYS A 120 10.65 0.34 13.30
C LYS A 120 12.11 0.67 13.55
N ASN A 121 12.99 -0.24 13.17
CA ASN A 121 14.42 0.01 13.23
C ASN A 121 14.92 0.48 11.85
N PRO A 122 15.41 1.73 11.73
CA PRO A 122 15.95 2.24 10.46
C PRO A 122 17.16 1.44 9.95
N ALA A 123 17.85 0.70 10.83
CA ALA A 123 18.95 -0.18 10.43
C ALA A 123 18.51 -1.27 9.44
N ILE A 124 17.25 -1.69 9.45
CA ILE A 124 16.74 -2.72 8.52
C ILE A 124 16.85 -2.24 7.07
N LEU A 125 16.37 -1.03 6.79
CA LEU A 125 16.47 -0.44 5.46
C LEU A 125 17.93 -0.13 5.09
N GLN A 126 18.74 0.30 6.07
CA GLN A 126 20.15 0.58 5.85
C GLN A 126 20.94 -0.69 5.49
N ASN A 127 20.74 -1.80 6.21
CA ASN A 127 21.39 -3.08 5.94
C ASN A 127 20.96 -3.65 4.58
N ALA A 128 19.66 -3.62 4.29
CA ALA A 128 19.15 -4.09 3.00
C ALA A 128 19.73 -3.25 1.82
N TYR A 129 19.88 -1.93 2.01
CA TYR A 129 20.56 -1.06 1.06
C TYR A 129 22.04 -1.42 0.91
N GLU A 130 22.76 -1.71 1.99
CA GLU A 130 24.17 -2.12 1.95
C GLU A 130 24.35 -3.45 1.22
N HIS A 131 23.49 -4.45 1.49
CA HIS A 131 23.48 -5.71 0.76
C HIS A 131 23.19 -5.53 -0.74
N SER A 132 22.46 -4.49 -1.15
CA SER A 132 22.28 -4.17 -2.58
C SER A 132 23.60 -3.80 -3.28
N SER A 133 24.69 -3.53 -2.54
CA SER A 133 26.01 -3.37 -3.16
C SER A 133 26.53 -4.69 -3.76
N GLU A 134 26.12 -5.83 -3.23
CA GLU A 134 26.58 -7.18 -3.57
C GLU A 134 25.53 -7.95 -4.39
N TYR A 135 24.27 -7.88 -4.00
CA TYR A 135 23.18 -8.62 -4.62
C TYR A 135 22.41 -7.77 -5.64
N THR A 136 21.81 -8.42 -6.65
CA THR A 136 20.90 -7.75 -7.61
C THR A 136 19.58 -7.37 -6.96
N SER A 137 19.03 -8.26 -6.12
CA SER A 137 17.77 -8.05 -5.40
C SER A 137 17.90 -8.42 -3.93
N VAL A 138 17.46 -7.53 -3.06
CA VAL A 138 17.36 -7.74 -1.61
C VAL A 138 15.90 -7.55 -1.20
N LEU A 139 15.25 -8.61 -0.75
CA LEU A 139 13.85 -8.61 -0.34
C LEU A 139 13.72 -8.27 1.14
N LEU A 140 12.69 -7.49 1.49
CA LEU A 140 12.33 -7.22 2.87
C LEU A 140 11.06 -8.02 3.20
N PRO A 141 11.15 -9.14 3.93
CA PRO A 141 9.99 -9.92 4.29
C PRO A 141 9.24 -9.32 5.49
N ILE A 142 8.02 -9.79 5.71
CA ILE A 142 7.27 -9.55 6.95
C ILE A 142 6.75 -10.87 7.49
N TRP A 143 6.56 -10.92 8.81
CA TRP A 143 5.93 -12.06 9.46
C TRP A 143 4.41 -11.93 9.40
N VAL A 144 3.74 -13.01 9.04
CA VAL A 144 2.29 -13.10 8.96
C VAL A 144 1.82 -14.38 9.64
N GLN A 145 0.53 -14.40 9.97
CA GLN A 145 -0.14 -15.55 10.54
C GLN A 145 -1.19 -16.03 9.54
N ASN A 146 -1.22 -17.35 9.29
CA ASN A 146 -2.25 -17.92 8.42
C ASN A 146 -3.64 -17.72 9.05
N SER A 147 -4.62 -17.33 8.26
CA SER A 147 -6.02 -17.28 8.70
C SER A 147 -6.95 -17.78 7.59
N LYS A 148 -8.18 -18.15 7.96
CA LYS A 148 -9.19 -18.56 6.97
C LYS A 148 -9.54 -17.43 6.00
N GLU A 149 -9.38 -16.18 6.42
CA GLU A 149 -9.82 -14.98 5.71
C GLU A 149 -8.71 -14.36 4.87
N ILE A 150 -7.45 -14.45 5.32
CA ILE A 150 -6.31 -13.83 4.66
C ILE A 150 -5.22 -14.87 4.48
N LYS A 151 -4.91 -15.15 3.22
CA LYS A 151 -3.86 -16.09 2.83
C LYS A 151 -2.70 -15.35 2.19
N TYR A 152 -1.49 -15.70 2.61
CA TYR A 152 -0.24 -15.16 2.08
C TYR A 152 0.60 -16.27 1.49
N ASN A 153 1.44 -15.94 0.50
CA ASN A 153 2.47 -16.86 0.05
C ASN A 153 3.55 -16.94 1.12
N GLN A 154 4.07 -18.14 1.40
CA GLN A 154 5.18 -18.31 2.32
C GLN A 154 6.49 -18.31 1.55
N ILE A 155 7.45 -17.49 1.98
CA ILE A 155 8.82 -17.60 1.49
C ILE A 155 9.59 -18.61 2.34
N ILE A 156 10.38 -19.45 1.68
CA ILE A 156 11.28 -20.41 2.30
C ILE A 156 12.70 -19.90 2.10
N THR A 157 13.46 -19.79 3.18
CA THR A 157 14.81 -19.22 3.16
C THR A 157 15.81 -20.18 3.77
N ASN A 158 17.00 -20.24 3.20
CA ASN A 158 18.18 -20.86 3.81
C ASN A 158 19.32 -19.85 3.78
N ASP A 159 20.06 -19.73 4.89
CA ASP A 159 21.17 -18.78 5.03
C ASP A 159 20.85 -17.41 4.43
N ASN A 160 19.66 -16.87 4.77
CA ASN A 160 19.29 -15.52 4.41
C ASN A 160 19.09 -15.30 2.88
N GLU A 161 18.89 -16.38 2.13
CA GLU A 161 18.61 -16.42 0.69
C GLU A 161 17.26 -17.09 0.42
N LEU A 162 16.51 -16.61 -0.57
CA LEU A 162 15.24 -17.18 -0.99
C LEU A 162 15.47 -18.52 -1.72
N GLN A 163 14.82 -19.58 -1.24
CA GLN A 163 14.92 -20.93 -1.79
C GLN A 163 13.63 -21.35 -2.50
N ASP A 164 12.48 -21.01 -1.93
CA ASP A 164 11.19 -21.30 -2.55
C ASP A 164 10.06 -20.38 -2.10
N ILE A 165 8.94 -20.43 -2.81
CA ILE A 165 7.70 -19.74 -2.49
C ILE A 165 6.54 -20.73 -2.52
N ILE A 166 5.98 -21.03 -1.35
CA ILE A 166 4.77 -21.85 -1.22
C ILE A 166 3.56 -20.94 -1.44
N LYS A 167 2.69 -21.33 -2.38
CA LYS A 167 1.48 -20.55 -2.67
C LYS A 167 0.52 -20.60 -1.49
N SER A 168 -0.21 -19.50 -1.31
CA SER A 168 -1.10 -19.27 -0.16
C SER A 168 -2.16 -20.36 0.08
N ASP A 169 -2.57 -21.08 -0.96
CA ASP A 169 -3.51 -22.21 -0.91
C ASP A 169 -2.87 -23.54 -0.49
N GLN A 170 -1.54 -23.61 -0.53
CA GLN A 170 -0.70 -24.77 -0.18
C GLN A 170 0.05 -24.58 1.14
N VAL A 171 -0.09 -23.43 1.80
CA VAL A 171 0.54 -23.18 3.10
C VAL A 171 -0.18 -24.01 4.17
N GLU A 172 0.51 -25.04 4.67
CA GLU A 172 -0.02 -25.96 5.70
C GLU A 172 0.31 -25.54 7.13
N THR A 173 1.19 -24.54 7.33
CA THR A 173 1.59 -24.13 8.68
C THR A 173 0.47 -23.41 9.43
N GLU A 174 0.27 -23.81 10.68
CA GLU A 174 -0.58 -23.12 11.65
C GLU A 174 0.17 -22.00 12.39
N GLY A 175 1.51 -21.95 12.29
CA GLY A 175 2.34 -20.96 12.98
C GLY A 175 2.62 -19.70 12.15
N PRO A 176 3.26 -18.68 12.74
CA PRO A 176 3.70 -17.50 12.00
C PRO A 176 4.79 -17.88 11.00
N PHE A 177 4.71 -17.32 9.81
CA PHE A 177 5.68 -17.53 8.73
C PHE A 177 6.02 -16.22 8.03
N MET A 178 7.07 -16.21 7.21
CA MET A 178 7.45 -15.04 6.43
C MET A 178 6.75 -15.02 5.08
N THR A 179 6.24 -13.86 4.69
CA THR A 179 5.83 -13.55 3.31
C THR A 179 6.71 -12.43 2.76
N TYR A 180 6.83 -12.36 1.44
CA TYR A 180 7.36 -11.18 0.78
C TYR A 180 6.40 -10.00 0.96
N SER A 181 6.92 -8.83 1.33
CA SER A 181 6.13 -7.63 1.60
C SER A 181 5.82 -6.78 0.36
N GLY A 182 6.44 -7.09 -0.78
CA GLY A 182 6.47 -6.20 -1.97
C GLY A 182 7.57 -5.13 -1.95
N ILE A 183 8.30 -5.02 -0.83
CA ILE A 183 9.41 -4.07 -0.69
C ILE A 183 10.73 -4.78 -0.95
N SER A 184 11.53 -4.21 -1.86
CA SER A 184 12.85 -4.72 -2.21
C SER A 184 13.79 -3.62 -2.66
N PHE A 185 15.07 -3.78 -2.37
CA PHE A 185 16.13 -3.04 -3.05
C PHE A 185 16.56 -3.81 -4.30
N ILE A 186 16.58 -3.13 -5.45
CA ILE A 186 16.99 -3.68 -6.74
C ILE A 186 18.12 -2.83 -7.33
N ARG A 187 19.20 -3.49 -7.77
CA ARG A 187 20.27 -2.86 -8.53
C ARG A 187 19.98 -2.96 -10.01
N LEU A 188 19.47 -1.87 -10.58
CA LEU A 188 19.04 -1.86 -11.98
C LEU A 188 20.19 -2.14 -12.95
N ASP A 189 21.41 -1.74 -12.61
CA ASP A 189 22.62 -2.00 -13.42
C ASP A 189 23.01 -3.49 -13.46
N LYS A 190 22.69 -4.25 -12.40
CA LYS A 190 22.96 -5.70 -12.31
C LYS A 190 21.81 -6.57 -12.83
N LEU A 191 20.62 -6.00 -12.96
CA LEU A 191 19.42 -6.72 -13.38
C LEU A 191 19.49 -7.10 -14.87
N ASN A 192 19.25 -8.36 -15.21
CA ASN A 192 19.18 -8.78 -16.62
C ASN A 192 18.07 -8.03 -17.36
N HIS A 193 18.27 -7.72 -18.63
CA HIS A 193 17.27 -7.01 -19.42
C HIS A 193 16.06 -7.93 -19.72
N HIS A 194 14.86 -7.37 -19.61
CA HIS A 194 13.61 -7.99 -20.05
C HIS A 194 12.70 -6.94 -20.66
N THR A 195 11.78 -7.36 -21.53
CA THR A 195 10.81 -6.50 -22.20
C THR A 195 9.40 -7.06 -22.06
N GLY A 196 8.41 -6.19 -21.91
CA GLY A 196 7.01 -6.58 -21.80
C GLY A 196 6.63 -7.08 -20.41
N ALA A 197 5.42 -7.65 -20.31
CA ALA A 197 4.83 -8.03 -19.05
C ALA A 197 5.56 -9.21 -18.40
N SER A 198 5.85 -9.11 -17.11
CA SER A 198 6.48 -10.19 -16.35
C SER A 198 6.26 -10.10 -14.85
N ARG A 199 6.25 -11.25 -14.19
CA ARG A 199 6.17 -11.34 -12.72
C ARG A 199 7.51 -11.00 -12.08
N PHE A 200 7.45 -10.45 -10.87
CA PHE A 200 8.62 -10.10 -10.08
C PHE A 200 9.58 -11.28 -9.86
N PHE A 201 9.08 -12.43 -9.40
CA PHE A 201 9.91 -13.61 -9.12
C PHE A 201 10.33 -14.40 -10.37
N ASP A 202 9.81 -14.06 -11.55
CA ASP A 202 10.21 -14.71 -12.80
C ASP A 202 11.38 -13.97 -13.47
N THR A 203 11.50 -12.64 -13.25
CA THR A 203 12.40 -11.79 -14.04
C THR A 203 13.18 -10.73 -13.26
N VAL A 204 12.87 -10.49 -11.98
CA VAL A 204 13.58 -9.50 -11.14
C VAL A 204 14.28 -10.17 -9.97
N ALA A 205 13.56 -10.99 -9.22
CA ALA A 205 14.08 -11.80 -8.12
C ALA A 205 13.93 -13.30 -8.47
N ASN A 206 14.55 -13.71 -9.58
CA ASN A 206 14.47 -15.09 -10.05
C ASN A 206 15.37 -16.01 -9.23
N TYR A 207 14.87 -16.45 -8.08
CA TYR A 207 15.57 -17.32 -7.14
C TYR A 207 15.90 -18.72 -7.69
N ARG A 208 15.40 -19.08 -8.89
CA ARG A 208 15.75 -20.34 -9.57
C ARG A 208 17.03 -20.22 -10.39
N GLN A 209 17.47 -19.00 -10.68
CA GLN A 209 18.62 -18.69 -11.54
C GLN A 209 19.68 -17.88 -10.80
N ASP A 210 19.26 -17.01 -9.89
CA ASP A 210 20.10 -16.05 -9.20
C ASP A 210 19.97 -16.19 -7.68
N ILE A 211 21.01 -15.75 -6.96
CA ILE A 211 20.94 -15.60 -5.51
C ILE A 211 20.10 -14.36 -5.17
N VAL A 212 19.00 -14.58 -4.46
CA VAL A 212 18.09 -13.53 -4.00
C VAL A 212 18.22 -13.39 -2.48
N ARG A 213 18.77 -12.27 -2.03
CA ARG A 213 18.98 -11.99 -0.60
C ARG A 213 17.65 -11.64 0.08
N VAL A 214 17.41 -12.16 1.29
CA VAL A 214 16.22 -11.90 2.10
C VAL A 214 16.62 -11.34 3.47
N GLU A 215 16.31 -10.07 3.75
CA GLU A 215 16.76 -9.43 4.97
C GLU A 215 16.13 -10.06 6.23
N PRO A 216 16.92 -10.40 7.27
CA PRO A 216 16.38 -10.93 8.51
C PRO A 216 15.65 -9.82 9.27
N ILE A 217 14.33 -9.99 9.43
CA ILE A 217 13.46 -9.02 10.10
C ILE A 217 12.70 -9.75 11.20
N GLY A 218 12.70 -9.22 12.42
CA GLY A 218 11.95 -9.79 13.55
C GLY A 218 10.43 -9.56 13.42
N LYS A 219 9.65 -10.37 14.14
CA LYS A 219 8.18 -10.29 14.14
C LYS A 219 7.63 -8.94 14.59
N ASP A 220 8.37 -8.27 15.47
CA ASP A 220 7.97 -7.00 16.07
C ASP A 220 8.69 -5.79 15.45
N ASP A 221 9.53 -5.99 14.43
CA ASP A 221 10.40 -4.95 13.87
C ASP A 221 9.73 -4.10 12.78
N PHE A 222 8.46 -4.37 12.47
CA PHE A 222 7.72 -3.66 11.45
C PHE A 222 6.27 -3.39 11.89
N GLU A 223 5.62 -2.54 11.12
CA GLU A 223 4.20 -2.24 11.18
C GLU A 223 3.64 -2.41 9.76
N TYR A 224 2.54 -3.13 9.62
CA TYR A 224 1.96 -3.51 8.33
C TYR A 224 0.48 -3.14 8.27
N TRP A 225 0.12 -2.41 7.22
CA TRP A 225 -1.24 -1.98 6.92
C TRP A 225 -1.61 -2.42 5.51
N ASP A 226 -2.72 -3.14 5.41
CA ASP A 226 -3.20 -3.67 4.16
C ASP A 226 -4.49 -2.96 3.74
N PHE A 227 -4.46 -2.31 2.58
CA PHE A 227 -5.63 -1.77 1.92
C PHE A 227 -5.99 -2.62 0.67
N GLY A 228 -5.41 -3.82 0.60
CA GLY A 228 -5.50 -4.93 -0.35
C GLY A 228 -6.88 -5.22 -0.94
N THR A 229 -7.84 -5.33 -0.03
CA THR A 229 -9.21 -5.77 -0.26
C THR A 229 -10.16 -4.83 0.47
N LEU A 230 -11.45 -4.90 0.15
CA LEU A 230 -12.44 -4.07 0.81
C LEU A 230 -12.43 -4.31 2.33
N ALA A 231 -12.42 -5.57 2.77
CA ALA A 231 -12.36 -5.93 4.18
C ALA A 231 -11.10 -5.40 4.90
N ASN A 232 -9.93 -5.56 4.28
CA ASN A 232 -8.67 -5.07 4.88
C ASN A 232 -8.63 -3.54 4.90
N TYR A 233 -9.13 -2.89 3.86
CA TYR A 233 -9.29 -1.45 3.80
C TYR A 233 -10.11 -0.93 5.01
N TYR A 234 -11.28 -1.51 5.29
CA TYR A 234 -12.09 -1.13 6.46
C TYR A 234 -11.36 -1.34 7.78
N ARG A 235 -10.77 -2.52 7.94
CA ARG A 235 -10.06 -2.89 9.15
C ARG A 235 -8.93 -1.90 9.41
N SER A 236 -8.16 -1.56 8.39
CA SER A 236 -7.05 -0.60 8.46
C SER A 236 -7.55 0.81 8.82
N ILE A 237 -8.67 1.27 8.26
CA ILE A 237 -9.26 2.58 8.61
C ILE A 237 -9.68 2.61 10.09
N TYR A 238 -10.39 1.58 10.56
CA TYR A 238 -10.82 1.49 11.96
C TYR A 238 -9.62 1.43 12.93
N GLN A 239 -8.64 0.58 12.61
CA GLN A 239 -7.42 0.46 13.39
C GLN A 239 -6.68 1.79 13.44
N LEU A 240 -6.49 2.47 12.31
CA LEU A 240 -5.79 3.76 12.25
C LEU A 240 -6.47 4.81 13.14
N LEU A 241 -7.80 4.91 13.11
CA LEU A 241 -8.54 5.80 14.00
C LEU A 241 -8.33 5.44 15.47
N ASN A 242 -8.37 4.15 15.80
CA ASN A 242 -8.17 3.67 17.17
C ASN A 242 -6.75 3.98 17.69
N TYR A 243 -5.72 3.71 16.88
CA TYR A 243 -4.33 4.03 17.21
C TYR A 243 -4.15 5.55 17.36
N TYR A 244 -4.73 6.35 16.47
CA TYR A 244 -4.65 7.82 16.54
C TYR A 244 -5.20 8.37 17.87
N ARG A 245 -6.32 7.84 18.37
CA ARG A 245 -6.87 8.25 19.68
C ARG A 245 -5.97 7.89 20.85
N HIS A 246 -5.38 6.70 20.78
CA HIS A 246 -4.50 6.18 21.82
C HIS A 246 -3.02 6.49 21.56
N ARG A 247 -2.70 7.47 20.71
CA ARG A 247 -1.33 7.82 20.30
C ARG A 247 -0.43 8.28 21.46
N GLN A 248 -1.01 8.68 22.60
CA GLN A 248 -0.24 8.95 23.83
C GLN A 248 0.24 7.67 24.53
N LYS A 249 -0.34 6.50 24.21
CA LYS A 249 -0.07 5.20 24.84
C LYS A 249 0.40 4.12 23.85
N THR A 250 0.31 4.39 22.55
CA THR A 250 0.63 3.45 21.47
C THR A 250 1.65 4.09 20.54
N SER A 251 2.62 3.31 20.08
CA SER A 251 3.52 3.72 19.00
C SER A 251 3.05 3.12 17.69
N SER A 252 2.85 3.96 16.68
CA SER A 252 2.53 3.58 15.32
C SER A 252 3.14 4.61 14.37
N LEU A 253 4.01 4.13 13.49
CA LEU A 253 4.69 4.93 12.46
C LEU A 253 3.70 5.46 11.42
N LEU A 254 2.63 4.71 11.12
CA LEU A 254 1.57 5.25 10.27
C LEU A 254 0.82 6.38 10.98
N VAL A 255 0.57 6.28 12.29
CA VAL A 255 -0.07 7.37 13.04
C VAL A 255 0.85 8.60 13.15
N GLU A 256 2.14 8.40 13.37
CA GLU A 256 3.12 9.50 13.34
C GLU A 256 3.12 10.20 11.98
N LEU A 257 3.21 9.42 10.89
CA LEU A 257 3.07 9.94 9.53
C LEU A 257 1.72 10.65 9.33
N ALA A 258 0.64 10.08 9.83
CA ALA A 258 -0.72 10.61 9.73
C ALA A 258 -0.84 11.99 10.39
N CYS A 259 -0.28 12.16 11.58
CA CYS A 259 -0.21 13.46 12.26
C CYS A 259 0.54 14.49 11.42
N ASP A 260 1.71 14.13 10.92
CA ASP A 260 2.60 15.05 10.21
C ASP A 260 2.03 15.55 8.89
N ILE A 261 1.26 14.71 8.19
CA ILE A 261 0.69 15.05 6.87
C ILE A 261 -0.75 15.58 6.95
N GLY A 262 -1.31 15.69 8.16
CA GLY A 262 -2.71 16.06 8.36
C GLY A 262 -3.67 15.04 7.74
N LEU A 263 -3.37 13.74 7.89
CA LEU A 263 -4.21 12.66 7.41
C LEU A 263 -5.55 12.62 8.15
N LEU A 264 -5.53 12.90 9.45
CA LEU A 264 -6.71 13.04 10.30
C LEU A 264 -6.80 14.47 10.85
N ASP A 265 -7.93 15.12 10.62
CA ASP A 265 -8.39 16.29 11.37
C ASP A 265 -9.10 15.85 12.66
N GLU A 266 -8.57 16.25 13.81
CA GLU A 266 -9.07 15.88 15.15
C GLU A 266 -10.49 16.37 15.42
N SER A 267 -10.88 17.51 14.83
CA SER A 267 -12.22 18.07 15.01
C SER A 267 -13.32 17.18 14.43
N LYS A 268 -12.94 16.24 13.55
CA LYS A 268 -13.85 15.28 12.91
C LYS A 268 -13.89 13.94 13.64
N ILE A 269 -13.09 13.72 14.68
CA ILE A 269 -13.07 12.47 15.43
C ILE A 269 -14.16 12.51 16.52
N GLY A 270 -15.09 11.55 16.48
CA GLY A 270 -16.16 11.46 17.48
C GLY A 270 -15.68 11.01 18.87
N THR A 271 -16.56 11.05 19.86
CA THR A 271 -16.26 10.72 21.26
C THR A 271 -15.98 9.22 21.48
N ASP A 272 -15.48 8.84 22.67
CA ASP A 272 -15.01 7.48 22.98
C ASP A 272 -16.09 6.39 22.78
N ALA A 273 -17.37 6.76 22.93
CA ALA A 273 -18.49 5.83 22.81
C ALA A 273 -18.83 5.41 21.37
N THR A 274 -18.29 6.08 20.33
CA THR A 274 -18.79 5.93 18.94
C THR A 274 -17.70 5.70 17.89
N LEU A 275 -16.42 5.59 18.29
CA LEU A 275 -15.21 5.49 17.43
C LEU A 275 -15.46 5.78 15.94
N CYS A 276 -15.69 7.06 15.63
CA CYS A 276 -16.15 7.50 14.32
C CYS A 276 -15.36 8.70 13.80
N TYR A 277 -15.38 8.85 12.47
CA TYR A 277 -14.81 10.00 11.77
C TYR A 277 -15.91 10.69 10.95
N ASN A 278 -16.08 12.01 11.13
CA ASN A 278 -17.20 12.82 10.67
C ASN A 278 -18.57 12.39 11.24
N SER A 279 -18.73 12.29 12.57
CA SER A 279 -20.05 12.03 13.16
C SER A 279 -20.89 13.29 13.34
N PHE A 280 -22.18 13.17 13.01
CA PHE A 280 -23.24 14.06 13.51
C PHE A 280 -24.20 13.20 14.34
N ASN A 281 -24.62 13.71 15.50
CA ASN A 281 -25.77 13.20 16.28
C ASN A 281 -25.79 11.68 16.61
N GLY A 282 -24.67 11.08 16.98
CA GLY A 282 -24.68 9.84 17.77
C GLY A 282 -24.93 8.52 17.04
N SER A 283 -24.87 8.47 15.71
CA SER A 283 -24.97 7.24 14.92
C SER A 283 -23.60 6.84 14.34
N ILE A 284 -23.27 5.54 14.36
CA ILE A 284 -21.94 4.96 14.03
C ILE A 284 -21.47 5.40 12.64
N CYS A 285 -20.22 5.89 12.51
CA CYS A 285 -19.66 6.36 11.23
C CYS A 285 -18.15 6.15 11.09
N LEU A 286 -17.70 5.32 10.17
CA LEU A 286 -16.42 5.58 9.51
C LEU A 286 -16.74 6.18 8.15
N ASN A 287 -16.69 7.52 8.13
CA ASN A 287 -16.68 8.46 6.99
C ASN A 287 -18.02 8.94 6.36
N GLY A 288 -19.15 8.97 7.08
CA GLY A 288 -20.11 10.08 6.87
C GLY A 288 -21.60 9.81 7.10
N LEU A 289 -22.16 10.59 8.02
CA LEU A 289 -23.42 11.37 8.04
C LEU A 289 -24.74 10.81 7.43
N PRO A 290 -25.90 11.07 8.09
CA PRO A 290 -27.21 10.84 7.49
C PRO A 290 -27.41 11.76 6.27
N ILE A 291 -27.73 11.16 5.12
CA ILE A 291 -28.06 11.90 3.89
C ILE A 291 -29.47 12.46 4.05
N THR A 292 -29.60 13.69 4.55
CA THR A 292 -30.76 14.50 4.18
C THR A 292 -30.53 14.98 2.76
N ARG A 293 -31.50 14.69 1.87
CA ARG A 293 -31.44 14.87 0.42
C ARG A 293 -30.74 16.19 0.01
N GLU A 294 -29.86 16.10 -1.00
CA GLU A 294 -29.25 17.21 -1.75
C GLU A 294 -27.99 17.91 -1.17
N GLN A 295 -26.95 17.17 -0.80
CA GLN A 295 -25.59 17.75 -0.71
C GLN A 295 -24.58 16.98 -1.58
N GLN A 296 -23.78 17.71 -2.36
CA GLN A 296 -22.68 17.15 -3.17
C GLN A 296 -21.55 16.68 -2.24
N VAL A 297 -21.37 15.37 -2.12
CA VAL A 297 -20.42 14.77 -1.15
C VAL A 297 -19.10 14.38 -1.83
N LYS A 298 -18.13 15.29 -1.92
CA LYS A 298 -16.76 14.98 -2.39
C LYS A 298 -15.91 14.31 -1.29
N ASN A 299 -15.20 13.24 -1.62
CA ASN A 299 -14.14 12.59 -0.80
C ASN A 299 -14.57 12.05 0.58
N ARG A 300 -15.72 11.37 0.68
CA ARG A 300 -16.16 10.70 1.93
C ARG A 300 -16.58 9.25 1.67
N ILE A 301 -16.60 8.43 2.73
CA ILE A 301 -16.93 6.98 2.78
C ILE A 301 -18.10 6.80 3.73
N ILE A 302 -19.33 6.72 3.25
CA ILE A 302 -20.47 6.59 4.18
C ILE A 302 -20.57 5.13 4.65
N THR A 303 -20.50 4.90 5.97
CA THR A 303 -20.94 3.63 6.58
C THR A 303 -22.35 3.75 7.09
N ILE A 304 -23.28 2.99 6.51
CA ILE A 304 -24.66 2.90 6.98
C ILE A 304 -24.67 1.90 8.15
N GLY A 305 -24.83 2.41 9.37
CA GLY A 305 -25.18 1.63 10.56
C GLY A 305 -26.60 1.98 10.99
N ASP A 306 -27.38 0.96 11.37
CA ASP A 306 -28.81 0.97 11.75
C ASP A 306 -29.46 2.35 12.00
N GLU A 307 -30.06 2.95 10.96
CA GLU A 307 -31.19 3.85 11.12
C GLU A 307 -32.34 3.44 10.19
N LYS A 308 -33.54 3.49 10.77
CA LYS A 308 -34.81 3.09 10.18
C LYS A 308 -35.20 4.01 9.01
N GLU A 309 -34.80 3.67 7.79
CA GLU A 309 -35.56 3.98 6.60
C GLU A 309 -35.93 2.67 5.90
N GLU A 310 -37.23 2.48 5.63
CA GLU A 310 -37.89 1.21 5.29
C GLU A 310 -37.40 0.50 4.01
N ASN A 311 -36.32 0.96 3.35
CA ASN A 311 -35.86 0.42 2.08
C ASN A 311 -34.36 0.10 1.96
N PHE A 312 -33.56 0.21 3.03
CA PHE A 312 -32.16 -0.27 3.00
C PHE A 312 -31.99 -1.55 3.82
N ASN A 313 -31.66 -2.65 3.13
CA ASN A 313 -31.34 -3.93 3.77
C ASN A 313 -30.18 -3.76 4.76
N ARG A 314 -30.38 -4.24 5.98
CA ARG A 314 -29.44 -4.22 7.11
C ARG A 314 -28.07 -4.80 6.72
N GLY A 315 -27.07 -3.94 6.55
CA GLY A 315 -25.68 -4.32 6.31
C GLY A 315 -24.77 -3.10 6.30
N ASN A 316 -23.53 -3.26 6.80
CA ASN A 316 -22.50 -2.24 6.70
C ASN A 316 -22.14 -2.00 5.21
N GLY A 317 -21.74 -0.80 4.81
CA GLY A 317 -21.41 -0.47 3.40
C GLY A 317 -20.47 0.73 3.29
N ILE A 318 -19.86 0.96 2.12
CA ILE A 318 -19.07 2.16 1.79
C ILE A 318 -19.84 2.88 0.70
N ALA A 319 -20.01 4.20 0.82
CA ALA A 319 -20.43 5.04 -0.31
C ALA A 319 -19.38 6.09 -0.69
N PHE A 320 -19.09 6.25 -1.99
CA PHE A 320 -18.29 7.33 -2.58
C PHE A 320 -19.12 8.09 -3.61
N GLU A 321 -19.34 9.41 -3.46
CA GLU A 321 -20.05 10.36 -4.38
C GLU A 321 -21.37 9.88 -5.06
N SER A 322 -21.36 8.73 -5.74
CA SER A 322 -22.46 8.07 -6.46
C SER A 322 -22.40 6.51 -6.46
N ILE A 323 -21.49 5.88 -5.71
CA ILE A 323 -21.22 4.42 -5.73
C ILE A 323 -21.42 3.86 -4.33
N PHE A 324 -22.25 2.83 -4.20
CA PHE A 324 -22.45 2.09 -2.96
C PHE A 324 -21.99 0.63 -3.13
N GLU A 325 -21.23 0.14 -2.15
CA GLU A 325 -20.83 -1.27 -2.08
C GLU A 325 -21.08 -1.80 -0.65
N GLN A 326 -21.86 -2.89 -0.55
CA GLN A 326 -22.15 -3.52 0.73
C GLN A 326 -20.93 -4.30 1.23
N VAL A 327 -20.65 -4.14 2.52
CA VAL A 327 -19.70 -4.97 3.25
C VAL A 327 -20.46 -5.75 4.29
N TYR A 328 -20.62 -7.03 4.01
CA TYR A 328 -21.08 -7.96 5.03
C TYR A 328 -19.98 -8.06 6.09
N THR A 329 -20.22 -7.45 7.25
CA THR A 329 -19.48 -7.78 8.47
C THR A 329 -19.66 -9.27 8.73
N ILE A 330 -18.55 -9.99 8.90
CA ILE A 330 -18.53 -11.32 9.49
C ILE A 330 -18.42 -11.15 11.01
#